data_AF-A0A2A6PDB5-F1
#
_entry.id   AF-A0A2A6PDB5-F1
#
_cell.length_a   1.000
_cell.length_b   1.000
_cell.length_c   1.000
_cell.angle_alpha   90.00
_cell.angle_beta   90.00
_cell.angle_gamma   90.00
#
_symmetry.space_group_name_H-M   'P 1'
#
loop_
_entity.id
_entity.type
_entity.pdbx_description
1 polymer ?
#
loop_
_entity_poly.entity_id
_entity_poly.type
_entity_poly.pdbx_seq_one_letter_code
_entity_poly.pdbx_strand_id
1 'polypeptide(L)'
;MAGSPCGPRGQNRFNYRQLVAEAGTPVQLVDCQDQQTRLMTVRGVPPDGKVPMSIQMVLLPVFVQVGLTFALLIGMVLARRRTLVAGETKIRDIALGEPNWPKGATQIANCYRNQFELPVLFYVLIALALPLRHADLFIVLMSWVFVVTRFAHAGVFVSSNDLGRRSSVWLAGCLVLLAMWIYFALKMLLLI
;
A
#
# COMPACT_ATOMS: atom_id res chain seq x y z
N MET A 1 78.15 -7.92 31.20
CA MET A 1 77.41 -9.15 30.83
C MET A 1 76.10 -8.72 30.18
N ALA A 2 75.58 -9.21 29.06
CA ALA A 2 76.07 -9.88 27.85
C ALA A 2 74.82 -10.00 26.93
N GLY A 3 74.95 -9.73 25.63
CA GLY A 3 74.10 -10.30 24.56
C GLY A 3 72.87 -9.50 24.06
N SER A 4 72.96 -8.95 22.84
CA SER A 4 71.86 -8.93 21.85
C SER A 4 71.82 -10.30 21.12
N PRO A 5 70.71 -10.81 20.51
CA PRO A 5 70.29 -10.40 19.15
C PRO A 5 68.80 -10.65 18.72
N CYS A 6 68.42 -10.02 17.59
CA CYS A 6 67.48 -10.37 16.51
C CYS A 6 66.29 -11.37 16.63
N GLY A 7 65.07 -10.88 16.26
CA GLY A 7 64.04 -11.52 15.39
C GLY A 7 63.22 -12.72 15.95
N PRO A 8 61.97 -13.01 15.49
CA PRO A 8 61.47 -12.88 14.12
C PRO A 8 60.11 -12.17 13.93
N ARG A 9 59.83 -11.78 12.67
CA ARG A 9 58.50 -11.51 12.11
C ARG A 9 57.61 -12.75 12.27
N GLY A 10 56.37 -12.59 12.75
CA GLY A 10 55.46 -13.74 12.86
C GLY A 10 54.04 -13.39 13.29
N GLN A 11 53.25 -12.94 12.32
CA GLN A 11 51.83 -13.28 12.14
C GLN A 11 50.83 -12.98 13.28
N ASN A 12 50.05 -11.94 13.04
CA ASN A 12 48.75 -11.66 13.62
C ASN A 12 47.94 -12.91 13.99
N ARG A 13 47.72 -13.11 15.28
CA ARG A 13 46.49 -13.72 15.80
C ARG A 13 46.15 -13.08 17.13
N PHE A 14 45.60 -11.87 17.08
CA PHE A 14 44.96 -11.25 18.24
C PHE A 14 43.81 -12.15 18.69
N ASN A 15 44.06 -12.94 19.73
CA ASN A 15 43.09 -13.85 20.31
C ASN A 15 42.22 -13.06 21.28
N TYR A 16 41.19 -12.39 20.74
CA TYR A 16 40.25 -11.53 21.46
C TYR A 16 39.60 -12.22 22.68
N ARG A 17 39.59 -13.56 22.74
CA ARG A 17 39.08 -14.32 23.88
C ARG A 17 39.90 -14.15 25.16
N GLN A 18 41.20 -13.87 25.06
CA GLN A 18 42.06 -13.67 26.23
C GLN A 18 41.87 -12.29 26.86
N LEU A 19 41.69 -11.25 26.03
CA LEU A 19 41.42 -9.87 26.48
C LEU A 19 40.12 -9.75 27.27
N VAL A 20 39.10 -10.56 26.95
CA VAL A 20 37.79 -10.53 27.63
C VAL A 20 37.83 -11.27 28.98
N ALA A 21 38.80 -12.15 29.21
CA ALA A 21 38.91 -12.91 30.45
C ALA A 21 39.64 -12.14 31.59
N GLU A 22 40.55 -11.22 31.26
CA GLU A 22 41.28 -10.41 32.27
C GLU A 22 40.55 -9.14 32.69
N ALA A 23 39.65 -8.62 31.85
CA ALA A 23 38.81 -7.50 32.22
C ALA A 23 37.56 -8.01 32.94
N GLY A 24 37.61 -8.09 34.27
CA GLY A 24 36.50 -8.46 35.18
C GLY A 24 35.30 -7.50 35.15
N THR A 25 34.95 -6.97 33.98
CA THR A 25 33.79 -6.11 33.72
C THR A 25 32.63 -6.95 33.21
N PRO A 26 31.44 -6.87 33.83
CA PRO A 26 30.27 -7.54 33.29
C PRO A 26 29.90 -6.88 31.96
N VAL A 27 30.09 -7.60 30.86
CA VAL A 27 29.54 -7.21 29.55
C VAL A 27 28.03 -7.35 29.65
N GLN A 28 27.33 -6.24 29.86
CA GLN A 28 25.89 -6.22 29.61
C GLN A 28 25.67 -6.35 28.12
N LEU A 29 25.28 -7.55 27.68
CA LEU A 29 24.58 -7.74 26.41
C LEU A 29 23.27 -6.98 26.53
N VAL A 30 23.27 -5.72 26.09
CA VAL A 30 22.05 -4.93 25.93
C VAL A 30 21.28 -5.57 24.78
N ASP A 31 20.28 -6.38 25.13
CA ASP A 31 19.31 -6.90 24.19
C ASP A 31 18.52 -5.71 23.63
N CYS A 32 18.83 -5.33 22.39
CA CYS A 32 18.25 -4.17 21.70
C CYS A 32 16.71 -4.28 21.58
N GLN A 33 16.16 -5.48 21.79
CA GLN A 33 14.73 -5.75 21.68
C GLN A 33 13.93 -5.33 22.94
N ASP A 34 14.51 -5.37 24.13
CA ASP A 34 13.84 -4.92 25.37
C ASP A 34 13.74 -3.39 25.45
N GLN A 35 14.76 -2.69 24.95
CA GLN A 35 14.81 -1.22 24.99
C GLN A 35 13.78 -0.57 24.06
N GLN A 36 13.48 -1.20 22.92
CA GLN A 36 12.45 -0.74 21.99
C GLN A 36 11.04 -0.87 22.58
N THR A 37 10.82 -1.82 23.48
CA THR A 37 9.53 -2.06 24.12
C THR A 37 9.27 -1.09 25.27
N ARG A 38 10.30 -0.72 26.04
CA ARG A 38 10.19 0.28 27.13
C ARG A 38 10.05 1.73 26.67
N LEU A 39 10.60 2.10 25.52
CA LEU A 39 10.50 3.46 24.98
C LEU A 39 9.08 3.80 24.49
N MET A 40 8.24 2.80 24.21
CA MET A 40 6.85 3.03 23.78
C MET A 40 5.89 3.44 24.92
N THR A 41 6.29 3.34 26.19
CA THR A 41 5.39 3.60 27.33
C THR A 41 5.66 4.93 28.05
N VAL A 42 6.69 5.69 27.65
CA VAL A 42 6.91 7.04 28.17
C VAL A 42 5.98 8.00 27.43
N ARG A 43 4.86 8.31 28.09
CA ARG A 43 3.90 9.37 27.75
C ARG A 43 4.60 10.60 27.15
N GLY A 44 4.54 10.71 25.85
CA GLY A 44 4.59 11.98 25.14
C GLY A 44 3.21 12.18 24.53
N VAL A 45 2.33 12.93 25.21
CA VAL A 45 1.28 13.64 24.48
C VAL A 45 2.04 14.66 23.63
N PRO A 46 2.01 14.57 22.29
CA PRO A 46 2.66 15.57 21.47
C PRO A 46 1.99 16.94 21.72
N PRO A 47 2.75 18.04 21.81
CA PRO A 47 2.21 19.40 22.03
C PRO A 47 1.30 19.87 20.88
N ASP A 48 1.32 19.14 19.78
CA ASP A 48 0.44 19.19 18.64
C ASP A 48 -0.51 17.97 18.70
N GLY A 49 -1.82 18.21 18.82
CA GLY A 49 -2.86 17.15 18.83
C GLY A 49 -2.97 16.34 17.52
N LYS A 50 -1.91 16.24 16.73
CA LYS A 50 -1.79 15.41 15.53
C LYS A 50 -1.45 13.99 15.97
N VAL A 51 -2.44 13.09 15.91
CA VAL A 51 -2.25 11.66 16.18
C VAL A 51 -1.19 11.11 15.19
N PRO A 52 -0.05 10.55 15.64
CA PRO A 52 0.94 9.98 14.74
C PRO A 52 0.31 8.81 14.00
N MET A 53 0.06 8.98 12.71
CA MET A 53 -0.54 7.95 11.89
C MET A 53 0.46 6.82 11.68
N SER A 54 0.11 5.61 12.11
CA SER A 54 0.84 4.42 11.72
C SER A 54 0.75 4.25 10.20
N ILE A 55 1.86 3.93 9.56
CA ILE A 55 1.94 3.62 8.11
C ILE A 55 0.89 2.56 7.73
N GLN A 56 0.61 1.62 8.64
CA GLN A 56 -0.40 0.58 8.46
C GLN A 56 -1.80 1.16 8.20
N MET A 57 -2.18 2.24 8.88
CA MET A 57 -3.50 2.87 8.73
C MET A 57 -3.68 3.53 7.36
N VAL A 58 -2.59 4.05 6.80
CA VAL A 58 -2.56 4.69 5.47
C VAL A 58 -2.59 3.65 4.36
N LEU A 59 -1.89 2.52 4.55
CA LEU A 59 -1.81 1.45 3.56
C LEU A 59 -3.05 0.56 3.52
N LEU A 60 -3.82 0.46 4.60
CA LEU A 60 -4.99 -0.43 4.66
C LEU A 60 -6.04 -0.14 3.56
N PRO A 61 -6.47 1.12 3.33
CA PRO A 61 -7.33 1.47 2.20
C PRO A 61 -6.74 1.06 0.84
N VAL A 62 -5.42 1.19 0.66
CA VAL A 62 -4.73 0.82 -0.59
C VAL A 62 -4.85 -0.68 -0.83
N PHE A 63 -4.57 -1.51 0.18
CA PHE A 63 -4.72 -2.96 0.06
C PHE A 63 -6.16 -3.39 -0.23
N VAL A 64 -7.14 -2.75 0.41
CA VAL A 64 -8.56 -3.04 0.17
C VAL A 64 -8.95 -2.69 -1.26
N GLN A 65 -8.49 -1.56 -1.79
CA GLN A 65 -8.74 -1.18 -3.18
C GLN A 65 -8.07 -2.15 -4.17
N VAL A 66 -6.85 -2.58 -3.90
CA VAL A 66 -6.15 -3.62 -4.70
C VAL A 66 -6.91 -4.95 -4.62
N GLY A 67 -7.43 -5.32 -3.46
CA GLY A 67 -8.29 -6.51 -3.31
C GLY A 67 -9.52 -6.46 -4.22
N LEU A 68 -10.17 -5.30 -4.32
CA LEU A 68 -11.31 -5.08 -5.21
C LEU A 68 -10.93 -5.25 -6.69
N THR A 69 -9.76 -4.75 -7.12
CA THR A 69 -9.32 -4.91 -8.52
C THR A 69 -9.04 -6.37 -8.86
N PHE A 70 -8.41 -7.12 -7.97
CA PHE A 70 -8.20 -8.57 -8.15
C PHE A 70 -9.52 -9.34 -8.17
N ALA A 71 -10.46 -9.01 -7.28
CA ALA A 71 -11.78 -9.65 -7.26
C ALA A 71 -12.51 -9.46 -8.61
N LEU A 72 -12.47 -8.25 -9.18
CA LEU A 72 -13.07 -7.96 -10.48
C LEU A 72 -12.30 -8.60 -11.65
N LEU A 73 -10.98 -8.70 -11.58
CA LEU A 73 -10.17 -9.43 -12.55
C LEU A 73 -10.58 -10.90 -12.60
N ILE A 74 -10.63 -11.56 -11.45
CA ILE A 74 -11.04 -12.96 -11.34
C ILE A 74 -12.47 -13.12 -11.84
N GLY A 75 -13.39 -12.24 -11.42
CA GLY A 75 -14.78 -12.24 -11.88
C GLY A 75 -14.90 -12.13 -13.41
N MET A 76 -14.11 -11.26 -14.04
CA MET A 76 -14.07 -11.10 -15.50
C MET A 76 -13.57 -12.38 -16.18
N VAL A 77 -12.46 -12.94 -15.71
CA VAL A 77 -11.87 -14.18 -16.27
C VAL A 77 -12.84 -15.35 -16.16
N LEU A 78 -13.51 -15.50 -15.01
CA LEU A 78 -14.51 -16.54 -14.81
C LEU A 78 -15.73 -16.35 -15.71
N ALA A 79 -16.24 -15.11 -15.84
CA ALA A 79 -17.37 -14.82 -16.72
C ALA A 79 -17.04 -15.15 -18.19
N ARG A 80 -15.87 -14.73 -18.67
CA ARG A 80 -15.38 -15.04 -20.02
C ARG A 80 -15.18 -16.54 -20.23
N ARG A 81 -14.63 -17.26 -19.24
CA ARG A 81 -14.46 -18.71 -19.34
C ARG A 81 -15.80 -19.43 -19.44
N ARG A 82 -16.81 -19.01 -18.68
CA ARG A 82 -18.15 -19.58 -18.74
C ARG A 82 -18.78 -19.44 -20.13
N THR A 83 -18.64 -18.28 -20.77
CA THR A 83 -19.23 -18.03 -22.11
C THR A 83 -18.53 -18.83 -23.21
N LEU A 84 -17.22 -19.06 -23.09
CA LEU A 84 -16.47 -19.94 -23.98
C LEU A 84 -16.86 -21.42 -23.80
N VAL A 85 -16.98 -21.89 -22.56
CA VAL A 85 -17.36 -23.28 -22.27
C VAL A 85 -18.82 -23.56 -22.66
N ALA A 86 -19.72 -22.59 -22.48
CA ALA A 86 -21.12 -22.69 -22.91
C ALA A 86 -21.29 -22.59 -24.43
N GLY A 87 -20.25 -22.23 -25.19
CA GLY A 87 -20.32 -22.05 -26.64
C GLY A 87 -21.02 -20.76 -27.10
N GLU A 88 -21.38 -19.86 -26.17
CA GLU A 88 -21.97 -18.55 -26.47
C GLU A 88 -20.99 -17.61 -27.19
N THR A 89 -19.69 -17.83 -27.00
CA THR A 89 -18.63 -17.06 -27.68
C THR A 89 -17.62 -18.04 -28.26
N LYS A 90 -17.24 -17.87 -29.53
CA LYS A 90 -16.19 -18.69 -30.16
C LYS A 90 -14.86 -17.97 -30.09
N ILE A 91 -13.78 -18.71 -29.83
CA ILE A 91 -12.41 -18.15 -29.72
C ILE A 91 -12.01 -17.40 -30.99
N ARG A 92 -12.41 -17.89 -32.16
CA ARG A 92 -12.12 -17.24 -33.45
C ARG A 92 -12.73 -15.83 -33.57
N ASP A 93 -13.85 -15.57 -32.89
CA ASP A 93 -14.58 -14.32 -32.97
C ASP A 93 -14.02 -13.25 -32.00
N ILE A 94 -13.00 -13.59 -31.21
CA ILE A 94 -12.34 -12.72 -30.22
C ILE A 94 -10.80 -12.73 -30.34
N ALA A 95 -10.26 -13.44 -31.32
CA ALA A 95 -8.82 -13.74 -31.41
C ALA A 95 -7.96 -12.50 -31.63
N LEU A 96 -8.51 -11.43 -32.22
CA LEU A 96 -7.81 -10.16 -32.43
C LEU A 96 -8.25 -9.08 -31.43
N GLY A 97 -8.94 -9.47 -30.36
CA GLY A 97 -9.43 -8.54 -29.34
C GLY A 97 -10.77 -7.88 -29.67
N GLU A 98 -11.56 -8.50 -30.55
CA GLU A 98 -12.88 -8.01 -30.90
C GLU A 98 -13.83 -7.94 -29.69
N PRO A 99 -14.70 -6.92 -29.61
CA PRO A 99 -15.64 -6.74 -28.50
C PRO A 99 -16.86 -7.68 -28.57
N ASN A 100 -16.69 -8.92 -29.02
CA ASN A 100 -17.77 -9.91 -29.23
C ASN A 100 -18.18 -10.68 -27.96
N TRP A 101 -17.96 -10.10 -26.78
CA TRP A 101 -18.34 -10.72 -25.51
C TRP A 101 -19.82 -10.43 -25.17
N PRO A 102 -20.55 -11.40 -24.59
CA PRO A 102 -21.93 -11.20 -24.17
C PRO A 102 -22.02 -10.14 -23.06
N LYS A 103 -23.20 -9.52 -22.95
CA LYS A 103 -23.43 -8.31 -22.12
C LYS A 103 -22.87 -8.42 -20.70
N GLY A 104 -23.09 -9.54 -20.01
CA GLY A 104 -22.60 -9.74 -18.63
C GLY A 104 -21.07 -9.77 -18.51
N ALA A 105 -20.38 -10.47 -19.42
CA ALA A 105 -18.92 -10.51 -19.43
C ALA A 105 -18.32 -9.13 -19.79
N THR A 106 -18.95 -8.42 -20.72
CA THR A 106 -18.59 -7.04 -21.09
C THR A 106 -18.82 -6.05 -19.94
N GLN A 107 -19.91 -6.22 -19.18
CA GLN A 107 -20.22 -5.40 -18.01
C GLN A 107 -19.14 -5.53 -16.95
N ILE A 108 -18.75 -6.75 -16.57
CA ILE A 108 -17.67 -6.96 -15.58
C ILE A 108 -16.32 -6.42 -16.10
N ALA A 109 -16.02 -6.63 -17.40
CA ALA A 109 -14.80 -6.09 -18.01
C ALA A 109 -14.75 -4.55 -17.98
N ASN A 110 -15.88 -3.88 -18.23
CA ASN A 110 -15.97 -2.43 -18.14
C ASN A 110 -15.81 -1.94 -16.70
N CYS A 111 -16.41 -2.65 -15.73
CA CYS A 111 -16.22 -2.32 -14.31
C CYS A 111 -14.75 -2.43 -13.89
N TYR A 112 -14.07 -3.51 -14.31
CA TYR A 112 -12.65 -3.71 -14.05
C TYR A 112 -11.79 -2.58 -14.63
N ARG A 113 -11.99 -2.20 -15.90
CA ARG A 113 -11.24 -1.08 -16.53
C ARG A 113 -11.42 0.23 -15.77
N ASN A 114 -12.65 0.53 -15.35
CA ASN A 114 -12.96 1.74 -14.58
C ASN A 114 -12.23 1.79 -13.22
N GLN A 115 -11.82 0.65 -12.65
CA GLN A 115 -11.00 0.63 -11.43
C GLN A 115 -9.54 1.04 -11.66
N PHE A 116 -9.12 1.35 -12.87
CA PHE A 116 -7.78 1.90 -13.15
C PHE A 116 -7.78 3.39 -13.46
N GLU A 117 -8.93 4.01 -13.68
CA GLU A 117 -8.99 5.44 -14.03
C GLU A 117 -8.70 6.31 -12.80
N LEU A 118 -9.59 6.29 -11.81
CA LEU A 118 -9.44 7.10 -10.58
C LEU A 118 -8.52 6.45 -9.55
N PRO A 119 -8.55 5.12 -9.32
CA PRO A 119 -7.70 4.50 -8.31
C PRO A 119 -6.20 4.64 -8.58
N VAL A 120 -5.77 4.79 -9.84
CA VAL A 120 -4.36 5.09 -10.15
C VAL A 120 -3.94 6.44 -9.57
N LEU A 121 -4.75 7.48 -9.73
CA LEU A 121 -4.48 8.78 -9.13
C LEU A 121 -4.51 8.73 -7.60
N PHE A 122 -5.35 7.89 -7.01
CA PHE A 122 -5.34 7.62 -5.57
C PHE A 122 -4.03 6.96 -5.11
N TYR A 123 -3.56 5.92 -5.82
CA TYR A 123 -2.29 5.27 -5.49
C TYR A 123 -1.11 6.23 -5.61
N VAL A 124 -1.09 7.08 -6.64
CA VAL A 124 -0.06 8.12 -6.80
C VAL A 124 -0.10 9.10 -5.62
N LEU A 125 -1.27 9.57 -5.22
CA LEU A 125 -1.41 10.47 -4.07
C LEU A 125 -0.82 9.85 -2.80
N ILE A 126 -1.13 8.59 -2.49
CA ILE A 126 -0.59 7.92 -1.29
C ILE A 126 0.92 7.66 -1.42
N ALA A 127 1.39 7.27 -2.60
CA ALA A 127 2.82 7.06 -2.86
C ALA A 127 3.64 8.34 -2.70
N LEU A 128 3.06 9.51 -3.00
CA LEU A 128 3.69 10.81 -2.75
C LEU A 128 3.54 11.24 -1.28
N ALA A 129 2.38 11.03 -0.66
CA ALA A 129 2.11 11.49 0.70
C ALA A 129 2.93 10.77 1.78
N LEU A 130 3.28 9.51 1.57
CA LEU A 130 4.08 8.70 2.50
C LEU A 130 5.52 9.23 2.71
N PRO A 131 6.37 9.37 1.67
CA PRO A 131 7.75 9.85 1.85
C PRO A 131 7.81 11.30 2.34
N LEU A 132 6.83 12.12 1.97
CA LEU A 132 6.72 13.51 2.43
C LEU A 132 6.19 13.64 3.87
N ARG A 133 5.85 12.52 4.53
CA ARG A 133 5.25 12.49 5.88
C ARG A 133 3.99 13.36 6.01
N HIS A 134 3.27 13.57 4.91
CA HIS A 134 2.04 14.37 4.86
C HIS A 134 0.77 13.52 4.95
N ALA A 135 0.89 12.20 5.12
CA ALA A 135 -0.24 11.31 5.37
C ALA A 135 -0.77 11.44 6.81
N ASP A 136 -1.76 12.32 7.00
CA ASP A 136 -2.44 12.55 8.27
C ASP A 136 -3.83 11.87 8.32
N LEU A 137 -4.52 11.99 9.45
CA LEU A 137 -5.83 11.37 9.68
C LEU A 137 -6.85 11.74 8.59
N PHE A 138 -6.82 12.99 8.09
CA PHE A 138 -7.75 13.42 7.06
C PHE A 138 -7.59 12.60 5.77
N ILE A 139 -6.34 12.42 5.32
CA ILE A 139 -6.03 11.58 4.15
C ILE A 139 -6.49 10.14 4.38
N VAL A 140 -6.29 9.57 5.57
CA VAL A 140 -6.73 8.20 5.89
C VAL A 140 -8.26 8.08 5.82
N LEU A 141 -9.00 9.00 6.45
CA LEU A 141 -10.45 9.00 6.43
C LEU A 141 -11.02 9.17 5.01
N MET A 142 -10.50 10.14 4.25
CA MET A 142 -10.90 10.33 2.86
C MET A 142 -10.54 9.14 1.97
N SER A 143 -9.41 8.47 2.24
CA SER A 143 -9.05 7.23 1.54
C SER A 143 -10.09 6.13 1.76
N TRP A 144 -10.57 5.97 3.00
CA TRP A 144 -11.65 5.02 3.29
C TRP A 144 -12.96 5.38 2.60
N VAL A 145 -13.34 6.66 2.63
CA VAL A 145 -14.51 7.14 1.89
C VAL A 145 -14.37 6.84 0.40
N PHE A 146 -13.22 7.14 -0.19
CA PHE A 146 -12.91 6.83 -1.59
C PHE A 146 -13.08 5.34 -1.88
N VAL A 147 -12.47 4.46 -1.08
CA VAL A 147 -12.62 3.00 -1.22
C VAL A 147 -14.09 2.58 -1.15
N VAL A 148 -14.86 3.08 -0.19
CA VAL A 148 -16.30 2.78 -0.09
C VAL A 148 -17.05 3.19 -1.36
N THR A 149 -16.74 4.35 -1.96
CA THR A 149 -17.35 4.73 -3.25
C THR A 149 -17.00 3.75 -4.37
N ARG A 150 -15.79 3.13 -4.34
CA ARG A 150 -15.37 2.14 -5.34
C ARG A 150 -16.13 0.83 -5.19
N PHE A 151 -16.37 0.38 -3.96
CA PHE A 151 -17.24 -0.77 -3.68
C PHE A 151 -18.68 -0.47 -4.09
N ALA A 152 -19.21 0.70 -3.76
CA ALA A 152 -20.55 1.10 -4.17
C ALA A 152 -20.68 1.13 -5.71
N HIS A 153 -19.68 1.69 -6.42
CA HIS A 153 -19.67 1.72 -7.87
C HIS A 153 -19.64 0.30 -8.45
N ALA A 154 -18.79 -0.58 -7.92
CA ALA A 154 -18.71 -1.98 -8.34
C ALA A 154 -20.03 -2.74 -8.06
N GLY A 155 -20.62 -2.53 -6.89
CA GLY A 155 -21.91 -3.12 -6.50
C GLY A 155 -23.04 -2.69 -7.42
N VAL A 156 -23.21 -1.38 -7.65
CA VAL A 156 -24.20 -0.83 -8.60
C VAL A 156 -24.01 -1.42 -10.00
N PHE A 157 -22.75 -1.59 -10.43
CA PHE A 157 -22.43 -2.18 -11.72
C PHE A 157 -22.86 -3.64 -11.87
N VAL A 158 -22.79 -4.41 -10.78
CA VAL A 158 -23.15 -5.83 -10.75
C VAL A 158 -24.66 -6.01 -10.50
N SER A 159 -25.29 -5.13 -9.74
CA SER A 159 -26.69 -5.27 -9.31
C SER A 159 -27.72 -4.56 -10.19
N SER A 160 -27.38 -3.40 -10.77
CA SER A 160 -28.37 -2.52 -11.41
C SER A 160 -27.85 -1.91 -12.70
N ASN A 161 -28.57 -2.12 -13.80
CA ASN A 161 -28.27 -1.49 -15.10
C ASN A 161 -28.86 -0.07 -15.20
N ASP A 162 -28.85 0.69 -14.11
CA ASP A 162 -29.28 2.09 -14.09
C ASP A 162 -28.07 2.99 -14.36
N LEU A 163 -28.08 3.62 -15.53
CA LEU A 163 -26.98 4.45 -16.00
C LEU A 163 -26.80 5.72 -15.15
N GLY A 164 -27.89 6.27 -14.60
CA GLY A 164 -27.86 7.49 -13.78
C GLY A 164 -27.31 7.26 -12.38
N ARG A 165 -27.65 6.12 -11.76
CA ARG A 165 -27.04 5.70 -10.49
C ARG A 165 -25.56 5.38 -10.64
N ARG A 166 -25.15 4.82 -11.78
CA ARG A 166 -23.73 4.54 -12.07
C ARG A 166 -22.91 5.82 -12.19
N SER A 167 -23.41 6.82 -12.92
CA SER A 167 -22.67 8.08 -13.14
C SER A 167 -22.54 8.90 -11.86
N SER A 168 -23.58 8.93 -11.00
CA SER A 168 -23.53 9.68 -9.74
C SER A 168 -22.52 9.09 -8.74
N VAL A 169 -22.43 7.76 -8.62
CA VAL A 169 -21.44 7.12 -7.74
C VAL A 169 -20.02 7.27 -8.28
N TRP A 170 -19.84 7.24 -9.61
CA TRP A 170 -18.55 7.56 -10.23
C TRP A 170 -18.12 8.99 -9.89
N LEU A 171 -19.03 9.96 -10.07
CA LEU A 171 -18.79 11.38 -9.80
C LEU A 171 -18.51 11.63 -8.31
N ALA A 172 -19.24 10.97 -7.40
CA ALA A 172 -18.97 11.07 -5.96
C ALA A 172 -17.53 10.69 -5.63
N GLY A 173 -17.03 9.58 -6.19
CA GLY A 173 -15.62 9.20 -5.99
C GLY A 173 -14.63 10.16 -6.67
N CYS A 174 -14.97 10.75 -7.81
CA CYS A 174 -14.16 11.82 -8.42
C CYS A 174 -14.03 13.02 -7.48
N LEU A 175 -15.12 13.47 -6.87
CA LEU A 175 -15.13 14.63 -5.97
C LEU A 175 -14.32 14.37 -4.70
N VAL A 176 -14.44 13.17 -4.12
CA VAL A 176 -13.64 12.77 -2.95
C VAL A 176 -12.15 12.79 -3.30
N LEU A 177 -11.78 12.18 -4.42
CA LEU A 177 -10.38 12.14 -4.86
C LEU A 177 -9.85 13.54 -5.18
N LEU A 178 -10.65 14.39 -5.83
CA LEU A 178 -10.30 15.78 -6.12
C LEU A 178 -10.05 16.57 -4.82
N ALA A 179 -10.92 16.40 -3.82
CA ALA A 179 -10.76 17.04 -2.51
C ALA A 179 -9.46 16.58 -1.83
N MET A 180 -9.10 15.29 -1.90
CA MET A 180 -7.83 14.79 -1.37
C MET A 180 -6.62 15.43 -2.07
N TRP A 181 -6.65 15.55 -3.40
CA TRP A 181 -5.57 16.18 -4.17
C TRP A 181 -5.44 17.68 -3.85
N ILE A 182 -6.55 18.41 -3.78
CA ILE A 182 -6.54 19.83 -3.39
C ILE A 182 -5.97 19.99 -1.99
N TYR A 183 -6.43 19.19 -1.03
CA TYR A 183 -5.92 19.23 0.34
C TYR A 183 -4.41 18.94 0.37
N PHE A 184 -3.94 17.90 -0.32
CA PHE A 184 -2.52 17.55 -0.39
C PHE A 184 -1.68 18.67 -1.02
N ALA A 185 -2.15 19.25 -2.13
CA ALA A 185 -1.48 20.35 -2.80
C ALA A 185 -1.39 21.61 -1.93
N LEU A 186 -2.48 21.99 -1.26
CA LEU A 186 -2.51 23.12 -0.33
C LEU A 186 -1.57 22.90 0.85
N LYS A 187 -1.58 21.70 1.44
CA LYS A 187 -0.70 21.35 2.56
C LYS A 187 0.77 21.45 2.17
N MET A 188 1.13 20.99 0.98
CA MET A 188 2.48 21.09 0.43
C MET A 188 2.87 22.55 0.15
N LEU A 189 1.99 23.32 -0.51
CA LEU A 189 2.26 24.72 -0.89
C LEU A 189 2.37 25.63 0.34
N LEU A 190 1.53 25.41 1.34
CA LEU A 190 1.47 26.22 2.55
C LEU A 190 2.43 25.73 3.64
N LEU A 191 3.17 24.63 3.41
CA LEU A 191 4.16 24.05 4.33
C LEU A 191 3.61 23.80 5.75
N ILE A 192 2.38 23.28 5.87
CA ILE A 192 1.66 23.04 7.16
C ILE A 192 1.61 21.56 7.60
#